data_AF-A0A1J5SCR2-F1
#
_entry.id   AF-A0A1J5SCR2-F1
#
_cell.length_a   1.000
_cell.length_b   1.000
_cell.length_c   1.000
_cell.angle_alpha   90.00
_cell.angle_beta   90.00
_cell.angle_gamma   90.00
#
_symmetry.space_group_name_H-M   'P 1'
#
loop_
_entity.id
_entity.type
_entity.pdbx_description
1 polymer ?
#
loop_
_entity_poly.entity_id
_entity_poly.type
_entity_poly.pdbx_seq_one_letter_code
_entity_poly.pdbx_strand_id
1 'polypeptide(L)'
;MAFCLLCGKPLDHATPPEHVLLDCLGGRKKSKRLLCRACNRHLGATVDAALARAVAPFRAAHHLPSGSRNRWPDGPADPRPPRCDDAVALAAIAKMGLLLWAQGLGAAEMRRPCWQAARRRLAQGGPPPLAATPLTAPATPLNAGDFGPLAHRLWGISDAAGRVVAGASLYGQPGISLELCPAGAAPERHLLLLADPRRPAHWAELAPRPL
;
A
#
# COMPACT_ATOMS: atom_id res chain seq x y z
N MET A 1 7.92 10.64 20.62
CA MET A 1 8.91 10.49 19.53
C MET A 1 8.47 9.37 18.61
N ALA A 2 8.53 9.55 17.28
CA ALA A 2 8.18 8.49 16.32
C ALA A 2 9.44 7.71 15.90
N PHE A 3 9.27 6.46 15.47
CA PHE A 3 10.37 5.58 15.04
C PHE A 3 10.09 5.02 13.65
N CYS A 4 11.15 4.82 12.87
CA CYS A 4 11.07 4.20 11.56
C CYS A 4 10.55 2.77 11.69
N LEU A 5 9.53 2.46 10.91
CA LEU A 5 8.91 1.15 10.83
C LEU A 5 9.94 0.05 10.60
N LEU A 6 10.81 0.22 9.60
CA LEU A 6 11.74 -0.82 9.16
C LEU A 6 12.98 -0.97 10.06
N CYS A 7 13.74 0.12 10.25
CA CYS A 7 15.02 0.06 10.96
C CYS A 7 14.96 0.47 12.44
N GLY A 8 13.80 0.90 12.95
CA GLY A 8 13.65 1.30 14.35
C GLY A 8 14.36 2.60 14.74
N LYS A 9 15.05 3.29 13.82
CA LYS A 9 15.71 4.58 14.11
C LYS A 9 14.66 5.67 14.45
N PRO A 10 14.96 6.60 15.37
CA PRO A 10 14.08 7.73 15.63
C PRO A 10 13.83 8.57 14.36
N LEU A 11 12.63 9.13 14.24
CA LEU A 11 12.26 10.06 13.16
C LEU A 11 12.38 11.50 13.64
N ASP A 12 12.83 12.37 12.74
CA ASP A 12 12.96 13.80 12.94
C ASP A 12 12.01 14.61 12.04
N HIS A 13 11.96 15.92 12.24
CA HIS A 13 11.14 16.82 11.42
C HIS A 13 11.65 16.98 9.98
N ALA A 14 12.92 16.63 9.72
CA ALA A 14 13.56 16.67 8.40
C ALA A 14 13.30 15.41 7.56
N THR A 15 12.57 14.45 8.12
CA THR A 15 12.20 13.21 7.47
C THR A 15 11.17 13.48 6.37
N PRO A 16 11.47 13.14 5.11
CA PRO A 16 10.54 13.36 4.01
C PRO A 16 9.26 12.52 4.19
N PRO A 17 8.10 13.05 3.78
CA PRO A 17 6.87 12.27 3.84
C PRO A 17 6.94 11.04 2.93
N GLU A 18 6.49 9.90 3.45
CA GLU A 18 6.30 8.66 2.70
C GLU A 18 4.88 8.57 2.14
N HIS A 19 4.70 7.96 0.97
CA HIS A 19 3.38 7.73 0.38
C HIS A 19 2.75 6.45 0.94
N VAL A 20 1.55 6.55 1.54
CA VAL A 20 0.78 5.37 1.99
C VAL A 20 0.16 4.68 0.79
N LEU A 21 -0.46 5.46 -0.11
CA LEU A 21 -0.80 5.05 -1.47
C LEU A 21 0.29 5.61 -2.38
N LEU A 22 0.95 4.75 -3.16
CA LEU A 22 2.12 5.12 -3.95
C LEU A 22 1.82 6.21 -4.98
N ASP A 23 2.79 7.09 -5.20
CA ASP A 23 2.66 8.25 -6.10
C ASP A 23 2.29 7.84 -7.53
N CYS A 24 2.86 6.72 -8.01
CA CYS A 24 2.56 6.18 -9.33
C CYS A 24 1.12 5.71 -9.49
N LEU A 25 0.39 5.44 -8.40
CA LEU A 25 -1.03 5.08 -8.39
C LEU A 25 -1.95 6.30 -8.21
N GLY A 26 -1.43 7.52 -8.39
CA GLY A 26 -2.19 8.74 -8.10
C GLY A 26 -2.27 9.05 -6.60
N GLY A 27 -1.49 8.40 -5.74
CA GLY A 27 -1.59 8.60 -4.31
C GLY A 27 -1.04 9.92 -3.82
N ARG A 28 -1.85 10.72 -3.12
CA ARG A 28 -1.40 11.91 -2.36
C ARG A 28 -1.37 11.74 -0.85
N LYS A 29 -1.88 10.60 -0.36
CA LYS A 29 -1.89 10.30 1.05
C LYS A 29 -0.47 10.02 1.54
N LYS A 30 0.01 10.87 2.44
CA LYS A 30 1.40 10.89 2.91
C LYS A 30 1.50 10.81 4.43
N SER A 31 2.63 10.33 4.93
CA SER A 31 2.96 10.34 6.35
C SER A 31 4.41 10.72 6.62
N LYS A 32 4.64 11.62 7.58
CA LYS A 32 5.98 12.00 8.08
C LYS A 32 6.45 11.14 9.26
N ARG A 33 5.65 10.15 9.68
CA ARG A 33 5.83 9.44 10.97
C ARG A 33 6.11 7.95 10.82
N LEU A 34 6.34 7.46 9.59
CA LEU A 34 6.45 6.02 9.31
C LEU A 34 7.86 5.55 8.97
N LEU A 35 8.58 6.25 8.08
CA LEU A 35 9.88 5.81 7.59
C LEU A 35 10.93 6.90 7.73
N CYS A 36 12.16 6.53 8.10
CA CYS A 36 13.29 7.45 8.04
C CYS A 36 13.70 7.71 6.59
N ARG A 37 14.47 8.77 6.37
CA ARG A 37 14.97 9.15 5.04
C ARG A 37 15.66 8.00 4.29
N ALA A 38 16.51 7.22 4.97
CA ALA A 38 17.26 6.13 4.35
C ALA A 38 16.35 4.99 3.87
N CYS A 39 15.41 4.54 4.73
CA CYS A 39 14.45 3.50 4.38
C CYS A 39 13.46 3.96 3.31
N ASN A 40 12.95 5.18 3.40
CA ASN A 40 12.10 5.79 2.38
C ASN A 40 12.82 5.81 1.01
N ARG A 41 14.05 6.35 0.95
CA ARG A 41 14.85 6.38 -0.29
C ARG A 41 15.10 4.98 -0.86
N HIS A 42 15.40 4.00 -0.01
CA HIS A 42 15.60 2.62 -0.44
C HIS A 42 14.34 2.06 -1.08
N LEU A 43 13.18 2.13 -0.42
CA LEU A 43 11.91 1.65 -0.99
C LEU A 43 11.50 2.42 -2.24
N GLY A 44 11.79 3.73 -2.28
CA GLY A 44 11.59 4.57 -3.46
C GLY A 44 12.37 4.08 -4.68
N ALA A 45 13.63 3.68 -4.47
CA ALA A 45 14.51 3.18 -5.53
C ALA A 45 14.21 1.73 -5.94
N THR A 46 13.61 0.93 -5.05
CA THR A 46 13.30 -0.49 -5.30
C THR A 46 11.82 -0.68 -5.63
N VAL A 47 10.98 -0.80 -4.61
CA VAL A 47 9.55 -1.15 -4.72
C VAL A 47 8.77 -0.12 -5.53
N ASP A 48 8.93 1.17 -5.22
CA ASP A 48 8.12 2.21 -5.86
C ASP A 48 8.51 2.40 -7.31
N ALA A 49 9.81 2.46 -7.60
CA ALA A 49 10.31 2.58 -8.97
C ALA A 49 9.92 1.37 -9.83
N ALA A 50 9.94 0.16 -9.26
CA ALA A 50 9.52 -1.05 -9.96
C ALA A 50 8.02 -1.00 -10.30
N LEU A 51 7.15 -0.70 -9.33
CA LEU A 51 5.72 -0.57 -9.61
C LEU A 51 5.45 0.57 -10.59
N ALA A 52 6.12 1.70 -10.42
CA ALA A 52 5.95 2.86 -11.30
C ALA A 52 6.25 2.52 -12.77
N ARG A 53 7.30 1.74 -13.05
CA ARG A 53 7.58 1.20 -14.39
C ARG A 53 6.46 0.28 -14.86
N ALA A 54 5.99 -0.63 -14.01
CA ALA A 54 4.96 -1.60 -14.37
C ALA A 54 3.60 -0.95 -14.71
N VAL A 55 3.21 0.11 -14.00
CA VAL A 55 1.93 0.81 -14.23
C VAL A 55 1.99 1.87 -15.32
N ALA A 56 3.18 2.27 -15.78
CA ALA A 56 3.34 3.40 -16.69
C ALA A 56 2.60 3.23 -18.03
N PRO A 57 2.68 2.07 -18.73
CA PRO A 57 1.94 1.84 -19.98
C PRO A 57 0.43 2.02 -19.84
N PHE A 58 -0.15 1.45 -18.78
CA PHE A 58 -1.57 1.56 -18.48
C PHE A 58 -2.00 3.00 -18.19
N ARG A 59 -1.21 3.70 -17.36
CA ARG A 59 -1.49 5.09 -17.04
C ARG A 59 -1.41 6.00 -18.25
N ALA A 60 -0.47 5.75 -19.17
CA ALA A 60 -0.36 6.48 -20.42
C ALA A 60 -1.61 6.26 -21.29
N ALA A 61 -2.04 5.00 -21.45
CA ALA A 61 -3.24 4.64 -22.23
C ALA A 61 -4.53 5.28 -21.69
N HIS A 62 -4.62 5.50 -20.38
CA HIS A 62 -5.82 6.03 -19.71
C HIS A 62 -5.68 7.48 -19.22
N HIS A 63 -4.60 8.18 -19.60
CA HIS A 63 -4.30 9.55 -19.16
C HIS A 63 -4.36 9.74 -17.63
N LEU A 64 -3.89 8.76 -16.86
CA LEU A 64 -3.97 8.78 -15.40
C LEU A 64 -2.80 9.54 -14.76
N PRO A 65 -3.05 10.63 -14.01
CA PRO A 65 -2.00 11.39 -13.35
C PRO A 65 -1.33 10.60 -12.21
N SER A 66 -0.11 10.99 -11.87
CA SER A 66 0.54 10.57 -10.61
C SER A 66 0.09 11.48 -9.47
N GLY A 67 0.38 11.10 -8.23
CA GLY A 67 0.13 11.92 -7.05
C GLY A 67 0.78 13.30 -7.16
N SER A 68 2.04 13.32 -7.56
CA SER A 68 2.86 14.50 -7.80
C SER A 68 2.49 15.27 -9.07
N ARG A 69 1.67 14.69 -9.95
CA ARG A 69 1.40 15.15 -11.32
C ARG A 69 2.66 15.21 -12.20
N ASN A 70 3.75 14.56 -11.78
CA ASN A 70 4.92 14.40 -12.62
C ASN A 70 4.54 13.61 -13.87
N ARG A 71 4.89 14.14 -15.05
CA ARG A 71 4.89 13.35 -16.28
C ARG A 71 5.87 12.20 -16.09
N TRP A 72 5.39 10.99 -16.32
CA TRP A 72 6.27 9.83 -16.44
C TRP A 72 6.81 9.79 -17.88
N PRO A 73 8.05 9.32 -18.08
CA PRO A 73 8.62 9.22 -19.43
C PRO A 73 7.69 8.44 -20.35
N ASP A 74 7.60 8.90 -21.59
CA ASP A 74 6.80 8.26 -22.62
C ASP A 74 7.28 6.81 -22.79
N GLY A 75 6.40 5.87 -22.49
CA GLY A 75 6.58 4.45 -22.77
C GLY A 75 5.50 3.99 -23.74
N PRO A 76 5.64 2.81 -24.37
CA PRO A 76 4.57 2.26 -25.19
C PRO A 76 3.32 2.12 -24.34
N ALA A 77 2.19 2.64 -24.83
CA ALA A 77 0.91 2.51 -24.15
C ALA A 77 0.45 1.04 -24.20
N ASP A 78 0.00 0.51 -23.06
CA ASP A 78 -0.64 -0.81 -22.97
C ASP A 78 -1.98 -0.62 -22.24
N PRO A 79 -3.13 -0.92 -22.86
CA PRO A 79 -4.43 -0.75 -22.22
C PRO A 79 -4.69 -1.77 -21.09
N ARG A 80 -3.82 -2.77 -20.90
CA ARG A 80 -4.00 -3.78 -19.86
C ARG A 80 -3.39 -3.30 -18.55
N PRO A 81 -4.13 -3.38 -17.41
CA PRO A 81 -3.54 -3.00 -16.13
C PRO A 81 -2.53 -4.07 -15.69
N PRO A 82 -1.46 -3.68 -14.97
CA PRO A 82 -0.48 -4.63 -14.46
C PRO A 82 -1.15 -5.61 -13.52
N ARG A 83 -0.75 -6.87 -13.58
CA ARG A 83 -1.39 -7.91 -12.78
C ARG A 83 -1.02 -7.74 -11.31
N CYS A 84 -2.00 -7.79 -10.42
CA CYS A 84 -1.76 -7.66 -8.98
C CYS A 84 -0.97 -8.84 -8.39
N ASP A 85 -0.83 -9.97 -9.11
CA ASP A 85 -0.11 -11.18 -8.68
C ASP A 85 1.36 -11.25 -9.10
N ASP A 86 1.87 -10.24 -9.80
CA ASP A 86 3.29 -10.16 -10.10
C ASP A 86 4.13 -9.77 -8.87
N ALA A 87 5.39 -10.19 -8.81
CA ALA A 87 6.25 -9.98 -7.64
C ALA A 87 6.44 -8.48 -7.29
N VAL A 88 6.34 -7.59 -8.28
CA VAL A 88 6.49 -6.15 -8.11
C VAL A 88 5.25 -5.57 -7.44
N ALA A 89 4.07 -5.92 -7.92
CA ALA A 89 2.78 -5.56 -7.35
C ALA A 89 2.67 -6.11 -5.93
N LEU A 90 3.06 -7.36 -5.68
CA LEU A 90 3.02 -7.95 -4.33
C LEU A 90 3.92 -7.18 -3.34
N ALA A 91 5.13 -6.80 -3.75
CA ALA A 91 6.01 -5.99 -2.90
C ALA A 91 5.41 -4.60 -2.60
N ALA A 92 4.79 -3.98 -3.59
CA ALA A 92 4.12 -2.69 -3.42
C ALA A 92 2.87 -2.77 -2.55
N ILE A 93 2.05 -3.81 -2.73
CA ILE A 93 0.85 -4.05 -1.91
C ILE A 93 1.25 -4.30 -0.46
N ALA A 94 2.31 -5.08 -0.22
CA ALA A 94 2.83 -5.29 1.12
C ALA A 94 3.34 -3.98 1.75
N LYS A 95 4.06 -3.15 0.98
CA LYS A 95 4.47 -1.82 1.42
C LYS A 95 3.26 -0.98 1.84
N MET A 96 2.30 -0.83 0.94
CA MET A 96 1.11 -0.02 1.18
C MET A 96 0.28 -0.55 2.36
N GLY A 97 0.11 -1.86 2.48
CA GLY A 97 -0.61 -2.51 3.57
C GLY A 97 0.07 -2.28 4.93
N LEU A 98 1.40 -2.43 5.01
CA LEU A 98 2.17 -2.14 6.23
C LEU A 98 2.07 -0.66 6.61
N LEU A 99 2.15 0.26 5.64
CA LEU A 99 2.05 1.69 5.90
C LEU A 99 0.64 2.12 6.31
N LEU A 100 -0.41 1.56 5.69
CA LEU A 100 -1.80 1.79 6.08
C LEU A 100 -2.04 1.32 7.51
N TRP A 101 -1.57 0.11 7.85
CA TRP A 101 -1.70 -0.43 9.20
C TRP A 101 -0.98 0.42 10.25
N ALA A 102 0.27 0.77 9.97
CA ALA A 102 1.07 1.64 10.84
C ALA A 102 0.46 3.03 11.01
N GLN A 103 -0.21 3.55 9.98
CA GLN A 103 -0.92 4.82 10.05
C GLN A 103 -2.19 4.72 10.90
N GLY A 104 -2.96 3.65 10.77
CA GLY A 104 -4.20 3.45 11.52
C GLY A 104 -3.99 3.17 13.00
N LEU A 105 -2.98 2.36 13.35
CA LEU A 105 -2.76 1.88 14.73
C LEU A 105 -1.49 2.43 15.39
N GLY A 106 -0.65 3.14 14.64
CA GLY A 106 0.56 3.77 15.14
C GLY A 106 1.79 2.85 15.19
N ALA A 107 2.94 3.47 15.43
CA ALA A 107 4.24 2.79 15.40
C ALA A 107 4.45 1.78 16.54
N ALA A 108 3.73 1.91 17.66
CA ALA A 108 3.84 0.98 18.78
C ALA A 108 3.39 -0.43 18.39
N GLU A 109 2.26 -0.55 17.69
CA GLU A 109 1.74 -1.81 17.15
C GLU A 109 2.78 -2.49 16.25
N MET A 110 3.39 -1.72 15.35
CA MET A 110 4.33 -2.26 14.37
C MET A 110 5.68 -2.71 14.97
N ARG A 111 5.94 -2.41 16.23
CA ARG A 111 7.15 -2.89 16.94
C ARG A 111 6.96 -4.30 17.51
N ARG A 112 5.74 -4.84 17.53
CA ARG A 112 5.49 -6.20 18.03
C ARG A 112 6.28 -7.23 17.21
N PRO A 113 6.74 -8.34 17.83
CA PRO A 113 7.56 -9.35 17.15
C PRO A 113 6.90 -9.96 15.93
N CYS A 114 5.58 -10.10 15.93
CA CYS A 114 4.78 -10.67 14.84
C CYS A 114 4.97 -9.93 13.49
N TRP A 115 5.29 -8.63 13.52
CA TRP A 115 5.54 -7.82 12.31
C TRP A 115 6.98 -7.95 11.78
N GLN A 116 7.89 -8.60 12.51
CA GLN A 116 9.32 -8.60 12.17
C GLN A 116 9.60 -9.22 10.80
N ALA A 117 8.93 -10.32 10.46
CA ALA A 117 9.12 -11.02 9.19
C ALA A 117 8.74 -10.13 8.00
N ALA A 118 7.54 -9.55 8.01
CA ALA A 118 7.07 -8.66 6.95
C ALA A 118 7.96 -7.42 6.80
N ARG A 119 8.37 -6.79 7.93
CA ARG A 119 9.27 -5.63 7.91
C ARG A 119 10.65 -5.95 7.33
N ARG A 120 11.27 -7.05 7.76
CA ARG A 120 12.59 -7.49 7.25
C ARG A 120 12.53 -7.75 5.76
N ARG A 121 11.48 -8.42 5.31
CA ARG A 121 11.34 -8.78 3.90
C ARG A 121 11.11 -7.56 3.01
N LEU A 122 10.24 -6.65 3.44
CA LEU A 122 10.05 -5.38 2.73
C LEU A 122 11.35 -4.55 2.68
N ALA A 123 12.12 -4.54 3.77
CA ALA A 123 13.41 -3.86 3.81
C ALA A 123 14.47 -4.46 2.86
N GLN A 124 14.27 -5.70 2.40
CA GLN A 124 15.10 -6.35 1.38
C GLN A 124 14.56 -6.10 -0.04
N GLY A 125 13.49 -5.31 -0.20
CA GLY A 125 12.85 -5.03 -1.49
C GLY A 125 12.00 -6.18 -2.05
N GLY A 126 11.79 -7.26 -1.28
CA GLY A 126 11.01 -8.41 -1.71
C GLY A 126 9.56 -8.37 -1.20
N PRO A 127 8.64 -9.11 -1.85
CA PRO A 127 7.32 -9.35 -1.27
C PRO A 127 7.47 -10.13 0.04
N PRO A 128 6.62 -9.88 1.06
CA PRO A 128 6.62 -10.60 2.33
C PRO A 128 6.51 -12.11 2.07
N PRO A 129 7.08 -12.95 2.94
CA PRO A 129 7.18 -14.40 2.70
C PRO A 129 5.83 -15.13 2.83
N LEU A 130 4.74 -14.40 3.00
CA LEU A 130 3.46 -14.89 3.46
C LEU A 130 2.50 -15.06 2.28
N ALA A 131 1.62 -16.05 2.39
CA ALA A 131 0.79 -16.52 1.29
C ALA A 131 0.05 -15.38 0.58
N ALA A 132 0.15 -15.37 -0.74
CA ALA A 132 -0.65 -14.51 -1.60
C ALA A 132 -1.89 -15.26 -2.05
N THR A 133 -3.06 -14.66 -1.86
CA THR A 133 -4.34 -15.26 -2.24
C THR A 133 -5.07 -14.34 -3.20
N PRO A 134 -5.25 -14.75 -4.48
CA PRO A 134 -6.11 -14.03 -5.41
C PRO A 134 -7.51 -13.90 -4.83
N LEU A 135 -8.11 -12.72 -4.97
CA LEU A 135 -9.50 -12.53 -4.61
C LEU A 135 -10.38 -12.77 -5.83
N THR A 136 -11.32 -13.71 -5.70
CA THR A 136 -12.30 -14.03 -6.75
C THR A 136 -13.37 -12.96 -6.93
N ALA A 137 -13.53 -12.08 -5.93
CA ALA A 137 -14.36 -10.88 -5.98
C ALA A 137 -13.66 -9.76 -5.20
N PRO A 138 -13.89 -8.47 -5.51
CA PRO A 138 -13.37 -7.38 -4.69
C PRO A 138 -13.81 -7.62 -3.24
N ALA A 139 -12.84 -7.86 -2.37
CA ALA A 139 -13.10 -8.01 -0.95
C ALA A 139 -13.81 -6.73 -0.48
N THR A 140 -15.01 -6.93 0.07
CA THR A 140 -15.93 -5.92 0.57
C THR A 140 -16.75 -5.16 -0.51
N PRO A 141 -18.10 -5.17 -0.42
CA PRO A 141 -19.01 -4.42 -1.28
C PRO A 141 -19.09 -2.95 -0.85
N LEU A 142 -17.96 -2.34 -0.47
CA LEU A 142 -17.93 -0.89 -0.40
C LEU A 142 -18.02 -0.42 -1.83
N ASN A 143 -19.25 -0.01 -2.15
CA ASN A 143 -19.59 0.55 -3.43
C ASN A 143 -18.54 1.62 -3.69
N ALA A 144 -17.73 1.43 -4.74
CA ALA A 144 -16.72 2.42 -5.08
C ALA A 144 -17.38 3.79 -5.27
N GLY A 145 -18.70 3.83 -5.51
CA GLY A 145 -19.54 5.02 -5.41
C GLY A 145 -18.88 6.16 -6.16
N ASP A 146 -18.57 7.23 -5.44
CA ASP A 146 -17.98 8.45 -5.97
C ASP A 146 -16.53 8.31 -6.47
N PHE A 147 -15.82 7.20 -6.22
CA PHE A 147 -14.44 6.96 -6.69
C PHE A 147 -14.40 6.37 -8.12
N GLY A 148 -15.52 5.81 -8.59
CA GLY A 148 -15.68 5.27 -9.95
C GLY A 148 -14.98 3.93 -10.22
N PRO A 149 -14.99 3.47 -11.49
CA PRO A 149 -14.68 2.08 -11.82
C PRO A 149 -13.20 1.71 -11.70
N LEU A 150 -12.29 2.68 -11.77
CA LEU A 150 -10.85 2.47 -11.65
C LEU A 150 -10.34 2.66 -10.21
N ALA A 151 -11.23 2.79 -9.22
CA ALA A 151 -10.84 3.08 -7.86
C ALA A 151 -9.80 2.08 -7.33
N HIS A 152 -8.76 2.62 -6.71
CA HIS A 152 -7.84 1.83 -5.90
C HIS A 152 -8.49 1.53 -4.56
N ARG A 153 -8.42 0.28 -4.15
CA ARG A 153 -8.82 -0.17 -2.81
C ARG A 153 -7.60 -0.78 -2.15
N LEU A 154 -7.27 -0.31 -0.96
CA LEU A 154 -6.21 -0.87 -0.12
C LEU A 154 -6.81 -1.14 1.24
N TRP A 155 -6.71 -2.36 1.73
CA TRP A 155 -7.26 -2.73 3.03
C TRP A 155 -6.26 -3.51 3.88
N GLY A 156 -6.54 -3.53 5.18
CA GLY A 156 -5.94 -4.44 6.14
C GLY A 156 -7.03 -4.93 7.10
N ILE A 157 -7.07 -6.23 7.37
CA ILE A 157 -8.04 -6.82 8.30
C ILE A 157 -7.27 -7.71 9.26
N SER A 158 -7.62 -7.67 10.54
CA SER A 158 -7.20 -8.66 11.53
C SER A 158 -8.36 -9.44 12.11
N ASP A 159 -8.12 -10.72 12.38
CA ASP A 159 -9.06 -11.60 13.10
C ASP A 159 -8.88 -11.51 14.62
N ALA A 160 -9.62 -12.35 15.36
CA ALA A 160 -9.55 -12.42 16.83
C ALA A 160 -8.17 -12.87 17.35
N ALA A 161 -7.41 -13.65 16.56
CA ALA A 161 -6.05 -14.06 16.91
C ALA A 161 -5.01 -12.96 16.60
N GLY A 162 -5.42 -11.84 16.00
CA GLY A 162 -4.51 -10.81 15.52
C GLY A 162 -3.69 -11.27 14.31
N ARG A 163 -4.18 -12.24 13.53
CA ARG A 163 -3.65 -12.50 12.20
C ARG A 163 -4.04 -11.34 11.31
N VAL A 164 -3.10 -10.72 10.60
CA VAL A 164 -3.37 -9.62 9.67
C VAL A 164 -3.19 -10.06 8.23
N VAL A 165 -4.22 -9.80 7.44
CA VAL A 165 -4.19 -9.88 5.99
C VAL A 165 -4.41 -8.48 5.42
N ALA A 166 -3.52 -8.04 4.55
CA ALA A 166 -3.69 -6.80 3.79
C ALA A 166 -3.81 -7.10 2.31
N GLY A 167 -4.45 -6.23 1.55
CA GLY A 167 -4.56 -6.45 0.12
C GLY A 167 -4.89 -5.20 -0.63
N ALA A 168 -4.84 -5.30 -1.95
CA ALA A 168 -5.24 -4.21 -2.82
C ALA A 168 -5.99 -4.71 -4.06
N SER A 169 -6.85 -3.84 -4.58
CA SER A 169 -7.43 -3.89 -5.91
C SER A 169 -7.01 -2.61 -6.61
N LEU A 170 -6.34 -2.74 -7.75
CA LEU A 170 -5.79 -1.61 -8.49
C LEU A 170 -6.50 -1.45 -9.82
N TYR A 171 -6.87 -0.21 -10.17
CA TYR A 171 -7.51 0.11 -11.45
C TYR A 171 -8.79 -0.72 -11.72
N GLY A 172 -9.56 -1.04 -10.68
CA GLY A 172 -10.78 -1.83 -10.81
C GLY A 172 -10.57 -3.34 -11.05
N GLN A 173 -9.32 -3.84 -11.06
CA GLN A 173 -9.04 -5.27 -11.21
C GLN A 173 -9.42 -6.07 -9.95
N PRO A 174 -9.68 -7.39 -10.09
CA PRO A 174 -9.71 -8.30 -8.94
C PRO A 174 -8.48 -8.11 -8.06
N GLY A 175 -8.71 -8.08 -6.76
CA GLY A 175 -7.65 -7.81 -5.80
C GLY A 175 -6.78 -9.03 -5.49
N ILE A 176 -5.72 -8.79 -4.74
CA ILE A 176 -4.93 -9.82 -4.09
C ILE A 176 -4.78 -9.49 -2.62
N SER A 177 -4.76 -10.53 -1.79
CA SER A 177 -4.43 -10.41 -0.38
C SER A 177 -3.11 -11.08 -0.06
N LEU A 178 -2.43 -10.52 0.92
CA LEU A 178 -1.16 -10.94 1.48
C LEU A 178 -1.33 -11.01 2.98
N GLU A 179 -1.01 -12.15 3.58
CA GLU A 179 -0.82 -12.17 5.01
C GLU A 179 0.41 -11.32 5.36
N LEU A 180 0.31 -10.47 6.39
CA LEU A 180 1.41 -9.62 6.86
C LEU A 180 1.88 -10.03 8.26
N CYS A 181 1.00 -10.67 9.02
CA CYS A 181 1.23 -11.07 10.40
C CYS A 181 0.39 -12.33 10.68
N PRO A 182 0.99 -13.48 11.04
CA PRO A 182 0.23 -14.72 11.21
C PRO A 182 -0.63 -14.73 12.49
N ALA A 183 -0.24 -14.00 13.53
CA ALA A 183 -0.98 -13.86 14.78
C ALA A 183 -0.39 -12.74 15.64
N GLY A 184 -1.14 -12.27 16.64
CA GLY A 184 -0.63 -11.40 17.68
C GLY A 184 -0.38 -9.97 17.22
N ALA A 185 -1.11 -9.47 16.22
CA ALA A 185 -1.35 -8.04 16.01
C ALA A 185 -2.54 -7.56 16.86
N ALA A 186 -2.94 -6.30 16.70
CA ALA A 186 -4.20 -5.80 17.26
C ALA A 186 -5.38 -6.58 16.64
N PRO A 187 -6.23 -7.26 17.43
CA PRO A 187 -7.31 -8.09 16.91
C PRO A 187 -8.49 -7.23 16.41
N GLU A 188 -9.29 -7.83 15.52
CA GLU A 188 -10.59 -7.30 15.05
C GLU A 188 -10.51 -5.87 14.52
N ARG A 189 -9.47 -5.58 13.74
CA ARG A 189 -9.29 -4.29 13.08
C ARG A 189 -9.59 -4.42 11.60
N HIS A 190 -10.18 -3.37 11.05
CA HIS A 190 -10.42 -3.23 9.63
C HIS A 190 -9.95 -1.84 9.21
N LEU A 191 -9.02 -1.73 8.29
CA LEU A 191 -8.58 -0.46 7.72
C LEU A 191 -8.88 -0.50 6.23
N LEU A 192 -9.41 0.59 5.69
CA LEU A 192 -9.62 0.73 4.26
C LEU A 192 -9.23 2.13 3.80
N LEU A 193 -8.52 2.17 2.69
CA LEU A 193 -8.24 3.35 1.90
C LEU A 193 -8.83 3.16 0.50
N LEU A 194 -9.68 4.10 0.10
CA LEU A 194 -10.20 4.24 -1.25
C LEU A 194 -9.53 5.45 -1.91
N ALA A 195 -9.18 5.34 -3.19
CA ALA A 195 -8.65 6.46 -3.96
C ALA A 195 -9.07 6.40 -5.42
N ASP A 196 -9.35 7.58 -6.01
CA ASP A 196 -9.65 7.70 -7.44
C ASP A 196 -8.37 8.07 -8.20
N PRO A 197 -7.82 7.18 -9.05
CA PRO A 197 -6.60 7.48 -9.80
C PRO A 197 -6.73 8.65 -10.77
N ARG A 198 -7.96 9.05 -11.14
CA ARG A 198 -8.21 10.21 -12.00
C ARG A 198 -8.17 11.52 -11.21
N ARG A 199 -8.37 11.46 -9.89
CA ARG A 199 -8.37 12.60 -8.98
C ARG A 199 -7.43 12.30 -7.81
N PRO A 200 -6.10 12.50 -7.97
CA PRO A 200 -5.10 12.11 -6.96
C PRO A 200 -5.30 12.62 -5.51
N ALA A 201 -6.01 13.73 -5.35
CA ALA A 201 -6.34 14.28 -4.02
C ALA A 201 -7.63 13.71 -3.42
N HIS A 202 -8.41 12.96 -4.21
CA HIS A 202 -9.67 12.37 -3.83
C HIS A 202 -9.44 10.94 -3.31
N TRP A 203 -9.33 10.83 -1.99
CA TRP A 203 -9.22 9.58 -1.27
C TRP A 203 -10.03 9.65 0.03
N ALA A 204 -10.48 8.49 0.52
CA ALA A 204 -11.15 8.36 1.80
C ALA A 204 -10.54 7.21 2.60
N GLU A 205 -10.31 7.46 3.89
CA GLU A 205 -10.15 6.37 4.85
C GLU A 205 -11.50 6.08 5.46
N LEU A 206 -11.88 4.81 5.47
CA LEU A 206 -12.97 4.39 6.35
C LEU A 206 -12.36 4.00 7.68
N ALA A 207 -12.83 4.67 8.73
CA ALA A 207 -12.41 4.37 10.09
C ALA A 207 -12.63 2.89 10.39
N PRO A 208 -11.76 2.30 11.24
CA PRO A 208 -11.93 0.93 11.65
C PRO A 208 -13.29 0.69 12.27
N ARG A 209 -14.07 -0.17 11.61
CA ARG A 209 -15.27 -0.74 12.18
C ARG A 209 -14.85 -2.02 12.91
N PRO A 210 -15.35 -2.28 14.13
CA PRO A 210 -15.35 -3.64 14.67
C PRO A 210 -16.00 -4.57 13.64
N LEU A 211 -15.47 -5.78 13.52
CA LEU A 211 -16.08 -6.83 12.71
C LEU A 211 -17.45 -7.24 13.29
#